data_AF-A0A942E5D9-F1
#
_entry.id   AF-A0A942E5D9-F1
#
_cell.length_a   1.000
_cell.length_b   1.000
_cell.length_c   1.000
_cell.angle_alpha   90.00
_cell.angle_beta   90.00
_cell.angle_gamma   90.00
#
_symmetry.space_group_name_H-M   'P 1'
#
loop_
_entity.id
_entity.type
_entity.pdbx_description
1 polymer ?
#
loop_
_entity_poly.entity_id
_entity_poly.type
_entity_poly.pdbx_seq_one_letter_code
_entity_poly.pdbx_strand_id
1 'polypeptide(L)' 'MKEFQCGSLVPGCDWHTRHPEEAEVMRRAVEHLRQTHGEKEIRETMIEAIRSRIETVRDAA' A
#
# COMPACT_ATOMS: atom_id res chain seq x y z
N MET A 1 11.01 -1.24 9.45
CA MET A 1 10.52 -1.20 8.06
C MET A 1 9.04 -0.90 8.03
N LYS A 2 8.53 -0.34 6.94
CA LYS A 2 7.10 -0.17 6.67
C LYS A 2 6.68 -1.19 5.62
N GLU A 3 5.53 -1.81 5.81
CA GLU A 3 4.95 -2.77 4.87
C GLU A 3 3.49 -2.44 4.58
N PHE A 4 3.07 -2.66 3.34
CA PHE A 4 1.67 -2.61 2.93
C PHE A 4 1.32 -3.86 2.14
N GLN A 5 0.15 -4.42 2.42
CA GLN A 5 -0.42 -5.57 1.71
C GLN A 5 -1.72 -5.15 1.03
N CYS A 6 -1.77 -5.20 -0.30
CA CYS A 6 -2.96 -4.78 -1.04
C CYS A 6 -4.19 -5.63 -0.72
N GLY A 7 -4.00 -6.92 -0.41
CA GLY A 7 -5.08 -7.82 0.03
C GLY A 7 -5.88 -7.34 1.24
N SER A 8 -5.29 -6.49 2.09
CA SER A 8 -5.98 -5.84 3.22
C SER A 8 -6.94 -4.71 2.81
N LEU A 9 -6.82 -4.23 1.58
CA LEU A 9 -7.65 -3.19 0.98
C LEU A 9 -8.55 -3.73 -0.15
N VAL A 10 -7.97 -4.51 -1.06
CA VAL A 10 -8.64 -5.14 -2.20
C VAL A 10 -8.60 -6.66 -2.03
N PRO A 11 -9.72 -7.29 -1.64
CA PRO A 11 -9.77 -8.73 -1.45
C PRO A 11 -9.35 -9.49 -2.71
N GLY A 12 -8.47 -10.48 -2.55
CA GLY A 12 -7.95 -11.29 -3.65
C GLY A 12 -6.72 -10.72 -4.36
N CYS A 13 -6.13 -9.62 -3.88
CA CYS A 13 -4.85 -9.12 -4.37
C CYS A 13 -3.68 -9.57 -3.48
N ASP A 14 -2.71 -10.29 -4.06
CA ASP A 14 -1.51 -10.77 -3.34
C ASP A 14 -0.34 -9.78 -3.37
N TRP A 15 -0.51 -8.60 -3.96
CA TRP A 15 0.55 -7.62 -4.06
C TRP A 15 0.91 -7.02 -2.69
N HIS A 16 2.20 -6.93 -2.42
CA HIS A 16 2.73 -6.33 -1.19
C HIS A 16 4.04 -5.58 -1.47
N THR A 17 4.34 -4.59 -0.65
CA THR A 17 5.59 -3.81 -0.73
C THR A 17 6.11 -3.47 0.65
N ARG A 18 7.44 -3.38 0.77
CA ARG A 18 8.12 -2.96 1.99
C ARG A 18 9.21 -1.93 1.70
N HIS A 19 9.34 -0.92 2.56
CA HIS A 19 10.37 0.11 2.46
C HIS A 19 10.63 0.76 3.83
N PRO A 20 11.83 1.31 4.11
CA PRO A 20 12.07 2.06 5.35
C PRO A 20 11.17 3.29 5.48
N GLU A 21 10.91 3.97 4.36
CA GLU A 21 10.11 5.19 4.31
C GLU A 21 8.66 4.92 3.94
N GLU A 22 7.73 5.44 4.74
CA GLU A 22 6.28 5.32 4.51
C GLU A 22 5.84 5.99 3.20
N ALA A 23 6.47 7.11 2.84
CA ALA A 23 6.17 7.82 1.59
C ALA A 23 6.40 6.95 0.34
N GLU A 24 7.45 6.12 0.35
CA GLU A 24 7.73 5.19 -0.74
C GLU A 24 6.74 4.02 -0.77
N VAL A 25 6.34 3.49 0.40
CA VAL A 25 5.27 2.49 0.48
C VAL A 25 3.97 3.05 -0.08
N MET A 26 3.60 4.28 0.30
CA MET A 26 2.42 4.98 -0.20
C MET A 26 2.48 5.19 -1.72
N ARG A 27 3.61 5.67 -2.25
CA ARG A 27 3.81 5.89 -3.69
C ARG A 27 3.58 4.60 -4.48
N ARG A 28 4.20 3.50 -4.05
CA ARG A 28 4.07 2.19 -4.72
C ARG A 28 2.66 1.63 -4.63
N ALA A 29 2.00 1.76 -3.47
CA ALA A 29 0.61 1.32 -3.30
C ALA A 29 -0.33 2.07 -4.26
N VAL A 30 -0.19 3.39 -4.37
CA VAL A 30 -0.99 4.21 -5.30
C VAL A 30 -0.70 3.85 -6.76
N GLU A 31 0.57 3.67 -7.12
CA GLU A 31 0.96 3.25 -8.46
C GLU A 31 0.38 1.88 -8.83
N HIS A 32 0.41 0.93 -7.89
CA HIS A 32 -0.20 -0.38 -8.05
C HIS A 32 -1.72 -0.31 -8.26
N LEU A 33 -2.44 0.50 -7.48
CA LEU A 33 -3.88 0.71 -7.67
C LEU A 33 -4.21 1.23 -9.08
N ARG A 34 -3.40 2.16 -9.59
CA ARG A 34 -3.60 2.71 -10.95
C ARG A 34 -3.35 1.66 -12.04
N GLN A 35 -2.29 0.88 -11.92
CA GLN A 35 -1.86 -0.05 -12.98
C GLN A 35 -2.61 -1.38 -12.95
N THR A 36 -2.88 -1.92 -11.76
CA THR A 36 -3.43 -3.28 -11.59
C THR A 36 -4.94 -3.26 -11.41
N HIS A 37 -5.47 -2.29 -10.65
CA HIS A 37 -6.91 -2.18 -10.39
C HIS A 37 -7.61 -1.18 -11.32
N GLY A 38 -6.85 -0.47 -12.17
CA GLY A 38 -7.39 0.50 -13.11
C GLY A 38 -7.96 1.75 -12.43
N GLU A 39 -7.52 2.04 -11.20
CA GLU A 39 -8.02 3.17 -10.43
C GLU A 39 -7.55 4.48 -11.08
N LYS A 40 -8.47 5.22 -11.70
CA LYS A 40 -8.15 6.45 -12.45
C LYS A 40 -8.01 7.67 -11.54
N GLU A 41 -8.74 7.68 -10.44
CA GLU A 41 -8.82 8.81 -9.51
C GLU A 41 -8.56 8.34 -8.09
N ILE A 42 -7.48 8.83 -7.50
CA ILE A 42 -7.10 8.45 -6.13
C ILE A 42 -7.68 9.48 -5.17
N ARG A 43 -8.76 9.11 -4.49
CA ARG A 43 -9.44 9.97 -3.52
C ARG A 43 -8.66 10.05 -2.21
N GLU A 44 -8.83 11.14 -1.47
CA GLU A 44 -8.20 11.32 -0.15
C GLU A 44 -8.54 10.18 0.81
N THR A 45 -9.80 9.75 0.85
CA THR A 45 -10.24 8.61 1.68
C THR A 45 -9.51 7.31 1.33
N MET A 46 -9.08 7.15 0.09
CA MET A 46 -8.30 6.00 -0.37
C MET A 46 -6.85 6.10 0.11
N ILE A 47 -6.27 7.29 0.08
CA ILE A 47 -4.95 7.58 0.68
C ILE A 47 -4.97 7.29 2.18
N GLU A 48 -6.01 7.74 2.90
CA GLU A 48 -6.18 7.46 4.33
C GLU A 48 -6.32 5.96 4.60
N ALA A 49 -7.11 5.25 3.76
CA ALA A 49 -7.29 3.82 3.87
C ALA A 49 -5.98 3.04 3.67
N ILE A 50 -5.15 3.44 2.69
CA ILE A 50 -3.81 2.86 2.47
C ILE A 50 -2.93 3.14 3.68
N ARG A 51 -2.83 4.40 4.11
CA ARG A 51 -1.98 4.81 5.25
C ARG A 51 -2.32 4.05 6.53
N SER A 52 -3.60 3.89 6.84
CA SER A 52 -4.07 3.15 8.02
C SER A 52 -3.74 1.65 7.99
N ARG A 53 -3.38 1.11 6.82
CA ARG A 53 -3.03 -0.30 6.60
C ARG A 53 -1.52 -0.51 6.42
N ILE A 54 -0.71 0.54 6.55
CA ILE A 54 0.74 0.40 6.56
C ILE A 54 1.17 -0.04 7.96
N GLU A 55 1.79 -1.21 8.02
CA GLU A 55 2.28 -1.79 9.26
C GLU A 55 3.77 -1.50 9.46
N THR A 56 4.18 -1.34 10.71
CA THR A 56 5.60 -1.27 11.05
C THR A 56 6.09 -2.67 11.34
N VAL A 57 6.87 -3.23 10.41
CA VAL A 57 7.46 -4.55 10.55
C VAL A 57 8.91 -4.43 11.04
N ARG A 58 9.28 -5.32 11.96
CA ARG A 58 10.68 -5.50 12.37
C ARG A 58 11.34 -6.38 11.31
N ASP A 59 12.52 -5.98 10.84
CA ASP A 59 13.39 -6.94 10.15
C ASP A 59 13.71 -8.04 11.17
N ALA A 60 13.29 -9.27 10.87
CA ALA A 60 13.78 -10.42 11.59
C ALA A 60 15.28 -10.55 11.24
N ALA A 61 16.12 -10.30 12.25
CA ALA A 61 17.57 -10.41 12.17
C ALA A 61 18.04 -11.86 12.08
#